data_AF-A0A923Q5J6-F1
#
_entry.id   AF-A0A923Q5J6-F1
#
_cell.length_a   1.000
_cell.length_b   1.000
_cell.length_c   1.000
_cell.angle_alpha   90.00
_cell.angle_beta   90.00
_cell.angle_gamma   90.00
#
_symmetry.space_group_name_H-M   'P 1'
#
loop_
_entity.id
_entity.type
_entity.pdbx_description
1 polymer ?
#
loop_
_entity_poly.entity_id
_entity_poly.type
_entity_poly.pdbx_seq_one_letter_code
_entity_poly.pdbx_strand_id
1 'polypeptide(L)'
;GVQARFDEAVELLTELGATVSEVSCPHFAYALPAYYLIAPSEASSNLARFDSVRYGLRVGDDGVHSLEEVTSITRAAGFGAEVKRRIILGTYALSSGYYDAYYGQAQKVRTLITRDFTAAFEHVDVLVSPASPGVAFPIGAKLNDPLAMYRQDLATIPSNLYGGPAMSLPAGLSEGLPVGLQVMAPTMRDDLLYLVGGALEAALHDRWGGPLLASIPVLEV
;
A
#
# COMPACT_ATOMS: atom_id res chain seq x y z
N GLY A 1 14.33 -15.06 -4.77
CA GLY A 1 13.12 -15.83 -5.04
C GLY A 1 12.00 -15.00 -5.65
N VAL A 2 11.62 -13.87 -5.04
CA VAL A 2 10.58 -12.97 -5.58
C VAL A 2 10.83 -12.55 -7.04
N GLN A 3 12.02 -12.02 -7.35
CA GLN A 3 12.36 -11.61 -8.71
C GLN A 3 12.17 -12.74 -9.73
N ALA A 4 12.66 -13.94 -9.44
CA ALA A 4 12.52 -15.09 -10.33
C ALA A 4 11.05 -15.47 -10.59
N ARG A 5 10.21 -15.44 -9.56
CA ARG A 5 8.76 -15.69 -9.70
C ARG A 5 8.05 -14.61 -10.51
N PHE A 6 8.48 -13.36 -10.36
CA PHE A 6 8.00 -12.26 -11.19
C PHE A 6 8.41 -12.43 -12.66
N ASP A 7 9.68 -12.72 -12.93
CA ASP A 7 10.20 -12.92 -14.29
C ASP A 7 9.48 -14.07 -15.01
N GLU A 8 9.26 -15.20 -14.32
CA GLU A 8 8.50 -16.34 -14.85
C GLU A 8 7.04 -16.01 -15.17
N ALA A 9 6.41 -15.15 -14.36
CA ALA A 9 5.03 -14.71 -14.62
C ALA A 9 4.95 -13.74 -15.81
N VAL A 10 5.96 -12.88 -15.98
CA VAL A 10 6.09 -11.98 -17.15
C VAL A 10 6.38 -12.78 -18.42
N GLU A 11 7.22 -13.80 -18.35
CA GLU A 11 7.48 -14.73 -19.45
C GLU A 11 6.18 -15.44 -19.87
N LEU A 12 5.40 -15.93 -18.91
CA LEU A 12 4.10 -16.56 -19.19
C LEU A 12 3.12 -15.59 -19.85
N LEU A 13 3.07 -14.32 -19.43
CA LEU A 13 2.27 -13.30 -20.12
C LEU A 13 2.73 -13.12 -21.59
N THR A 14 4.03 -13.21 -21.84
CA THR A 14 4.60 -13.14 -23.20
C THR A 14 4.19 -14.35 -24.04
N GLU A 15 4.22 -15.56 -23.48
CA GLU A 15 3.74 -16.78 -24.13
C GLU A 15 2.24 -16.71 -24.49
N LEU A 16 1.45 -16.02 -23.67
CA LEU A 16 0.03 -15.74 -23.92
C LEU A 16 -0.20 -14.63 -24.96
N GLY A 17 0.86 -14.00 -25.48
CA GLY A 17 0.82 -13.03 -26.55
C GLY A 17 0.98 -11.57 -26.13
N ALA A 18 1.27 -11.28 -24.86
CA ALA A 18 1.58 -9.91 -24.43
C ALA A 18 2.95 -9.46 -24.95
N THR A 19 3.09 -8.16 -25.22
CA THR A 19 4.39 -7.53 -25.48
C THR A 19 4.89 -6.87 -24.20
N VAL A 20 6.15 -7.14 -23.83
CA VAL A 20 6.78 -6.55 -22.64
C VAL A 20 7.66 -5.38 -23.07
N SER A 21 7.41 -4.22 -22.47
CA SER A 21 8.18 -2.99 -22.68
C SER A 21 8.62 -2.43 -21.33
N GLU A 22 9.88 -1.98 -21.25
CA GLU A 22 10.35 -1.23 -20.09
C GLU A 22 9.91 0.23 -20.19
N VAL A 23 9.40 0.78 -19.09
CA VAL A 23 9.01 2.18 -18.98
C VAL A 23 9.78 2.87 -17.85
N SER A 24 9.90 4.20 -17.93
CA SER A 24 10.58 5.00 -16.92
C SER A 24 9.57 5.74 -16.05
N CYS A 25 9.66 5.54 -14.73
CA CYS A 25 8.88 6.26 -13.73
C CYS A 25 9.83 6.88 -12.67
N PRO A 26 10.58 7.93 -13.03
CA PRO A 26 11.70 8.44 -12.21
C PRO A 26 11.26 8.95 -10.83
N HIS A 27 10.00 9.38 -10.68
CA HIS A 27 9.50 9.94 -9.43
C HIS A 27 8.97 8.88 -8.45
N PHE A 28 8.93 7.60 -8.83
CA PHE A 28 8.52 6.53 -7.91
C PHE A 28 9.45 6.41 -6.69
N ALA A 29 10.72 6.81 -6.83
CA ALA A 29 11.68 6.90 -5.72
C ALA A 29 11.21 7.84 -4.59
N TYR A 30 10.33 8.81 -4.88
CA TYR A 30 9.78 9.75 -3.92
C TYR A 30 8.39 9.35 -3.39
N ALA A 31 7.81 8.25 -3.87
CA ALA A 31 6.47 7.82 -3.51
C ALA A 31 6.35 7.51 -2.01
N LEU A 32 7.30 6.76 -1.46
CA LEU A 32 7.33 6.40 -0.04
C LEU A 32 7.34 7.64 0.88
N PRO A 33 8.31 8.58 0.78
CA PRO A 33 8.31 9.77 1.65
C PRO A 33 7.09 10.67 1.42
N ALA A 34 6.60 10.82 0.19
CA ALA A 34 5.39 11.62 -0.07
C ALA A 34 4.15 11.00 0.61
N TYR A 35 3.98 9.68 0.51
CA TYR A 35 2.88 8.97 1.16
C TYR A 35 2.92 9.12 2.68
N TYR A 36 4.11 8.99 3.30
CA TYR A 36 4.27 9.16 4.75
C TYR A 36 4.17 10.62 5.23
N LEU A 37 3.95 11.59 4.34
CA LEU A 37 3.50 12.93 4.68
C LEU A 37 1.99 13.10 4.44
N ILE A 38 1.47 12.60 3.31
CA ILE A 38 0.05 12.73 2.95
C ILE A 38 -0.82 11.89 3.89
N ALA A 39 -0.58 10.58 3.97
CA ALA A 39 -1.45 9.67 4.70
C ALA A 39 -1.54 9.99 6.21
N PRO A 40 -0.43 10.30 6.93
CA PRO A 40 -0.52 10.73 8.32
C PRO A 40 -1.24 12.07 8.50
N SER A 41 -1.05 13.03 7.60
CA SER A 41 -1.75 14.33 7.62
C SER A 41 -3.26 14.14 7.48
N GLU A 42 -3.70 13.34 6.51
CA GLU A 42 -5.12 13.04 6.34
C GLU A 42 -5.66 12.20 7.51
N ALA A 43 -4.88 11.25 8.04
CA ALA A 43 -5.25 10.47 9.20
C ALA A 43 -5.44 11.32 10.46
N SER A 44 -4.56 12.30 10.72
CA SER A 44 -4.67 13.16 11.91
C SER A 44 -5.99 13.95 11.91
N SER A 45 -6.41 14.43 10.73
CA SER A 45 -7.70 15.10 10.53
C SER A 45 -8.87 14.12 10.61
N ASN A 46 -8.82 12.99 9.88
CA ASN A 46 -9.90 12.01 9.86
C ASN A 46 -10.20 11.41 11.24
N LEU A 47 -9.15 11.17 12.04
CA LEU A 47 -9.26 10.61 13.38
C LEU A 47 -9.58 11.65 14.46
N ALA A 48 -9.66 12.94 14.14
CA ALA A 48 -10.06 13.98 15.10
C ALA A 48 -11.50 13.77 15.60
N ARG A 49 -12.35 13.09 14.82
CA ARG A 49 -13.74 12.77 15.17
C ARG A 49 -13.90 11.84 16.39
N PHE A 50 -12.84 11.12 16.76
CA PHE A 50 -12.82 10.25 17.95
C PHE A 50 -12.48 11.10 19.17
N ASP A 51 -13.52 11.74 19.71
CA ASP A 51 -13.46 12.83 20.68
C ASP A 51 -14.19 12.52 22.00
N SER A 52 -14.64 11.27 22.21
CA SER A 52 -15.42 10.83 23.39
C SER A 52 -16.83 11.42 23.55
N VAL A 53 -17.31 12.21 22.58
CA VAL A 53 -18.60 12.91 22.71
C VAL A 53 -19.76 12.08 22.17
N ARG A 54 -19.70 11.69 20.89
CA ARG A 54 -20.85 11.10 20.19
C ARG A 54 -20.90 9.57 20.28
N TYR A 55 -19.75 8.91 20.34
CA TYR A 55 -19.64 7.45 20.29
C TYR A 55 -18.27 6.96 20.75
N GLY A 56 -18.21 5.65 21.02
CA GLY A 56 -16.97 4.93 21.32
C GLY A 56 -16.56 5.02 22.78
N LEU A 57 -15.26 4.84 23.00
CA LEU A 57 -14.65 4.90 24.33
C LEU A 57 -14.79 6.32 24.91
N ARG A 58 -15.03 6.40 26.23
CA ARG A 58 -15.01 7.64 27.01
C ARG A 58 -14.44 7.33 28.39
N VAL A 59 -13.28 7.90 28.70
CA VAL A 59 -12.52 7.65 29.93
C VAL A 59 -12.12 8.98 30.55
N GLY A 60 -12.13 9.05 31.89
CA GLY A 60 -11.79 10.26 32.64
C GLY A 60 -12.94 11.25 32.78
N ASP A 61 -14.15 10.92 32.32
CA ASP A 61 -15.34 11.74 32.53
C ASP A 61 -15.95 11.50 33.91
N ASP A 62 -15.35 12.11 34.92
CA ASP A 62 -15.72 12.00 36.34
C ASP A 62 -16.44 13.27 36.85
N GLY A 63 -16.80 14.18 35.96
CA GLY A 63 -17.41 15.48 36.29
C GLY A 63 -16.42 16.53 36.80
N VAL A 64 -15.12 16.20 36.89
CA VAL A 64 -14.04 17.14 37.27
C VAL A 64 -13.25 17.60 36.05
N HIS A 65 -12.94 16.67 35.15
CA HIS A 65 -12.20 16.98 33.93
C HIS A 65 -13.04 17.79 32.93
N SER A 66 -12.39 18.76 32.30
CA SER A 66 -12.93 19.46 31.13
C SER A 66 -13.10 18.52 29.93
N LEU A 67 -13.92 18.93 28.96
CA LEU A 67 -14.11 18.14 27.73
C LEU A 67 -12.80 17.88 26.98
N GLU A 68 -11.88 18.85 26.99
CA GLU A 68 -10.57 18.70 26.36
C GLU A 68 -9.71 17.64 27.06
N GLU A 69 -9.71 17.62 28.39
CA GLU A 69 -9.00 16.62 29.20
C GLU A 69 -9.60 15.23 28.99
N VAL A 70 -10.93 15.08 29.04
CA VAL A 70 -11.61 13.80 28.76
C VAL A 70 -11.27 13.31 27.35
N THR A 71 -11.23 14.22 26.36
CA THR A 71 -10.83 13.89 24.98
C THR A 71 -9.39 13.40 24.92
N SER A 72 -8.47 14.10 25.58
CA SER A 72 -7.04 13.74 25.62
C SER A 72 -6.82 12.37 26.28
N ILE A 73 -7.39 12.14 27.46
CA ILE A 73 -7.32 10.89 28.21
C ILE A 73 -7.89 9.74 27.39
N THR A 74 -9.08 9.94 26.82
CA THR A 74 -9.74 8.93 25.99
C THR A 74 -8.91 8.55 24.78
N ARG A 75 -8.34 9.53 24.06
CA ARG A 75 -7.51 9.28 22.88
C ARG A 75 -6.18 8.61 23.26
N ALA A 76 -5.60 8.96 24.41
CA ALA A 76 -4.39 8.33 24.91
C ALA A 76 -4.59 6.84 25.21
N ALA A 77 -5.73 6.48 25.82
CA ALA A 77 -6.11 5.11 26.14
C ALA A 77 -6.59 4.31 24.91
N GLY A 78 -7.34 4.94 24.02
CA GLY A 78 -7.99 4.28 22.88
C GLY A 78 -7.08 4.03 21.68
N PHE A 79 -6.10 4.90 21.43
CA PHE A 79 -5.20 4.73 20.28
C PHE A 79 -3.93 3.96 20.64
N GLY A 80 -3.60 2.96 19.81
CA GLY A 80 -2.31 2.28 19.83
C GLY A 80 -1.14 3.19 19.45
N ALA A 81 0.09 2.73 19.69
CA ALA A 81 1.30 3.52 19.48
C ALA A 81 1.48 4.01 18.04
N GLU A 82 1.18 3.17 17.04
CA GLU A 82 1.31 3.53 15.62
C GLU A 82 0.32 4.62 15.21
N VAL A 83 -0.93 4.51 15.65
CA VAL A 83 -1.96 5.52 15.38
C VAL A 83 -1.57 6.86 16.01
N LYS A 84 -1.10 6.85 17.27
CA LYS A 84 -0.61 8.07 17.94
C LYS A 84 0.56 8.70 17.20
N ARG A 85 1.56 7.90 16.76
CA ARG A 85 2.67 8.40 15.93
C ARG A 85 2.19 9.12 14.67
N ARG A 86 1.26 8.52 13.93
CA ARG A 86 0.72 9.10 12.69
C ARG A 86 -0.09 10.37 12.93
N ILE A 87 -0.88 10.41 14.00
CA ILE A 87 -1.60 11.64 14.39
C ILE A 87 -0.61 12.76 14.68
N ILE A 88 0.42 12.52 15.50
CA ILE A 88 1.43 13.54 15.85
C ILE A 88 2.16 14.04 14.58
N LEU A 89 2.64 13.12 13.73
CA LEU A 89 3.33 13.46 12.49
C LEU A 89 2.42 14.26 11.54
N GLY A 90 1.18 13.84 11.38
CA GLY A 90 0.20 14.51 10.53
C GLY A 90 -0.16 15.90 11.02
N THR A 91 -0.39 16.07 12.33
CA THR A 91 -0.65 17.38 12.93
C THR A 91 0.55 18.32 12.75
N TYR A 92 1.77 17.81 12.87
CA TYR A 92 2.98 18.60 12.59
C TYR A 92 3.08 19.00 11.11
N ALA A 93 2.87 18.06 10.18
CA ALA A 93 2.95 18.31 8.75
C ALA A 93 1.87 19.30 8.24
N LEU A 94 0.74 19.41 8.94
CA LEU A 94 -0.33 20.38 8.65
C LEU A 94 -0.21 21.70 9.42
N SER A 95 0.76 21.82 10.33
CA SER A 95 0.88 23.02 11.17
C SER A 95 1.33 24.25 10.37
N SER A 96 0.91 25.43 10.84
CA SER A 96 1.28 26.71 10.24
C SER A 96 2.80 26.87 10.21
N GLY A 97 3.34 27.31 9.07
CA GLY A 97 4.78 27.42 8.82
C GLY A 97 5.44 26.14 8.28
N TYR A 98 4.79 24.98 8.42
CA TYR A 98 5.32 23.69 7.96
C TYR A 98 4.51 23.07 6.82
N TYR A 99 3.24 23.47 6.66
CA TYR A 99 2.35 22.98 5.60
C TYR A 99 2.98 23.00 4.20
N ASP A 100 3.48 24.15 3.74
CA ASP A 100 4.02 24.30 2.39
C ASP A 100 5.31 23.50 2.16
N ALA A 101 6.07 23.25 3.23
CA ALA A 101 7.33 22.51 3.21
C ALA A 101 7.11 20.99 3.25
N TYR A 102 6.04 20.51 3.87
CA TYR A 102 5.73 19.09 4.00
C TYR A 102 4.53 18.68 3.15
N TYR A 103 3.31 18.90 3.64
CA TYR A 103 2.10 18.43 2.97
C TYR A 103 1.95 19.03 1.55
N GLY A 104 2.20 20.33 1.41
CA GLY A 104 2.19 21.02 0.12
C GLY A 104 3.24 20.48 -0.86
N GLN A 105 4.46 20.15 -0.41
CA GLN A 105 5.46 19.51 -1.28
C GLN A 105 5.08 18.07 -1.63
N ALA A 106 4.59 17.30 -0.67
CA ALA A 106 4.18 15.92 -0.91
C ALA A 106 3.06 15.83 -1.97
N GLN A 107 2.11 16.76 -1.97
CA GLN A 107 1.07 16.86 -2.99
C GLN A 107 1.63 17.21 -4.39
N LYS A 108 2.68 18.03 -4.47
CA LYS A 108 3.40 18.28 -5.74
C LYS A 108 4.11 17.01 -6.23
N VAL A 109 4.77 16.28 -5.34
CA VAL A 109 5.39 14.98 -5.68
C VAL A 109 4.35 13.97 -6.14
N ARG A 110 3.18 13.90 -5.49
CA ARG A 110 2.05 13.08 -5.95
C ARG A 110 1.68 13.41 -7.40
N THR A 111 1.65 14.69 -7.75
CA THR A 111 1.39 15.12 -9.14
C THR A 111 2.47 14.63 -10.12
N LEU A 112 3.74 14.62 -9.72
CA LEU A 112 4.82 14.07 -10.56
C LEU A 112 4.67 12.56 -10.76
N ILE A 113 4.32 11.82 -9.71
CA ILE A 113 4.03 10.38 -9.79
C ILE A 113 2.84 10.11 -10.71
N THR A 114 1.78 10.91 -10.62
CA THR A 114 0.64 10.81 -11.53
C THR A 114 1.07 11.01 -12.99
N ARG A 115 1.96 11.97 -13.27
CA ARG A 115 2.47 12.20 -14.62
C ARG A 115 3.30 11.03 -15.13
N ASP A 116 4.11 10.41 -14.28
CA ASP A 116 4.88 9.21 -14.66
C ASP A 116 3.97 8.04 -15.04
N PHE A 117 2.90 7.79 -14.27
CA PHE A 117 1.90 6.78 -14.63
C PHE A 117 1.20 7.11 -15.94
N THR A 118 0.71 8.36 -16.10
CA THR A 118 0.04 8.77 -17.34
C THR A 118 0.95 8.61 -18.55
N ALA A 119 2.21 9.05 -18.47
CA ALA A 119 3.18 8.90 -19.56
C ALA A 119 3.50 7.43 -19.85
N ALA A 120 3.61 6.58 -18.83
CA ALA A 120 3.80 5.15 -19.04
C ALA A 120 2.60 4.53 -19.78
N PHE A 121 1.37 4.88 -19.40
CA PHE A 121 0.16 4.39 -20.04
C PHE A 121 -0.09 4.92 -21.46
N GLU A 122 0.68 5.90 -21.94
CA GLU A 122 0.70 6.27 -23.36
C GLU A 122 1.41 5.21 -24.22
N HIS A 123 2.19 4.32 -23.59
CA HIS A 123 3.02 3.32 -24.27
C HIS A 123 2.62 1.87 -23.95
N VAL A 124 1.94 1.64 -22.83
CA VAL A 124 1.51 0.30 -22.39
C VAL A 124 0.08 0.31 -21.86
N ASP A 125 -0.62 -0.83 -21.97
CA ASP A 125 -1.99 -0.96 -21.48
C ASP A 125 -2.06 -1.11 -19.95
N VAL A 126 -1.07 -1.80 -19.37
CA VAL A 126 -0.93 -2.05 -17.93
C VAL A 126 0.54 -1.99 -17.52
N LEU A 127 0.79 -1.78 -16.24
CA LEU A 127 2.10 -1.92 -15.61
C LEU A 127 2.10 -3.14 -14.70
N VAL A 128 3.23 -3.83 -14.63
CA VAL A 128 3.42 -4.98 -13.74
C VAL A 128 4.64 -4.80 -12.85
N SER A 129 4.56 -5.30 -11.62
CA SER A 129 5.68 -5.32 -10.67
C SER A 129 5.50 -6.45 -9.66
N PRO A 130 6.54 -6.84 -8.90
CA PRO A 130 6.32 -7.62 -7.68
C PRO A 130 5.41 -6.85 -6.72
N ALA A 131 4.44 -7.50 -6.08
CA ALA A 131 3.56 -6.85 -5.12
C ALA A 131 4.26 -6.50 -3.78
N SER A 132 5.37 -7.18 -3.48
CA SER A 132 6.19 -6.95 -2.29
C SER A 132 7.66 -7.23 -2.61
N PRO A 133 8.63 -6.52 -1.98
CA PRO A 133 10.05 -6.77 -2.18
C PRO A 133 10.54 -8.13 -1.63
N GLY A 134 9.74 -8.80 -0.79
CA GLY A 134 10.09 -10.07 -0.16
C GLY A 134 8.87 -10.93 0.09
N VAL A 135 9.10 -12.17 0.53
CA VAL A 135 8.02 -13.03 1.06
C VAL A 135 7.63 -12.61 2.48
N ALA A 136 6.56 -13.20 3.00
CA ALA A 136 6.10 -12.94 4.36
C ALA A 136 7.24 -13.11 5.38
N PHE A 137 7.37 -12.15 6.29
CA PHE A 137 8.36 -12.18 7.37
C PHE A 137 7.71 -12.63 8.68
N PRO A 138 8.46 -13.22 9.62
CA PRO A 138 7.91 -13.69 10.89
C PRO A 138 7.29 -12.57 11.73
N ILE A 139 6.29 -12.94 12.54
CA ILE A 139 5.68 -12.03 13.53
C ILE A 139 6.78 -11.51 14.46
N GLY A 140 6.80 -10.19 14.70
CA GLY A 140 7.78 -9.55 15.56
C GLY A 140 9.04 -9.05 14.84
N ALA A 141 9.37 -9.56 13.64
CA ALA A 141 10.66 -9.33 12.99
C ALA A 141 10.97 -7.85 12.66
N LYS A 142 9.94 -7.00 12.53
CA LYS A 142 10.08 -5.58 12.15
C LYS A 142 9.42 -4.60 13.12
N LEU A 143 9.10 -5.03 14.35
CA LEU A 143 8.42 -4.17 15.33
C LEU A 143 9.28 -2.99 15.81
N ASN A 144 10.60 -3.19 15.86
CA ASN A 144 11.54 -2.20 16.39
C ASN A 144 12.13 -1.26 15.32
N ASP A 145 11.83 -1.51 14.04
CA ASP A 145 12.27 -0.67 12.92
C ASP A 145 11.06 -0.31 12.03
N PRO A 146 10.36 0.79 12.33
CA PRO A 146 9.24 1.26 11.53
C PRO A 146 9.62 1.52 10.07
N LEU A 147 10.86 1.95 9.78
CA LEU A 147 11.29 2.20 8.40
C LEU A 147 11.43 0.91 7.61
N ALA A 148 11.92 -0.17 8.24
CA ALA A 148 11.94 -1.50 7.62
C ALA A 148 10.53 -2.01 7.31
N MET A 149 9.54 -1.69 8.16
CA MET A 149 8.13 -1.98 7.88
C MET A 149 7.62 -1.18 6.67
N TYR A 150 7.88 0.12 6.63
CA TYR A 150 7.38 1.00 5.55
C TYR A 150 7.95 0.64 4.18
N ARG A 151 9.18 0.12 4.12
CA ARG A 151 9.78 -0.37 2.86
C ARG A 151 9.03 -1.54 2.24
N GLN A 152 8.15 -2.23 2.98
CA GLN A 152 7.31 -3.29 2.41
C GLN A 152 6.29 -2.76 1.41
N ASP A 153 5.91 -1.48 1.54
CA ASP A 153 4.90 -0.85 0.70
C ASP A 153 5.51 -0.14 -0.53
N LEU A 154 6.82 -0.35 -0.79
CA LEU A 154 7.54 0.34 -1.86
C LEU A 154 6.89 0.12 -3.23
N ALA A 155 6.41 -1.09 -3.49
CA ALA A 155 5.81 -1.45 -4.77
C ALA A 155 4.34 -1.03 -4.89
N THR A 156 3.63 -0.85 -3.77
CA THR A 156 2.17 -0.64 -3.76
C THR A 156 1.80 0.84 -3.67
N ILE A 157 2.53 1.63 -2.87
CA ILE A 157 2.26 3.05 -2.64
C ILE A 157 2.15 3.90 -3.91
N PRO A 158 3.01 3.73 -4.94
CA PRO A 158 2.90 4.53 -6.16
C PRO A 158 1.49 4.47 -6.78
N SER A 159 0.86 3.29 -6.80
CA SER A 159 -0.50 3.11 -7.32
C SER A 159 -1.55 3.89 -6.52
N ASN A 160 -1.45 3.94 -5.18
CA ASN A 160 -2.36 4.70 -4.33
C ASN A 160 -2.22 6.22 -4.56
N LEU A 161 -0.98 6.69 -4.76
CA LEU A 161 -0.72 8.11 -5.04
C LEU A 161 -1.25 8.50 -6.42
N TYR A 162 -1.12 7.64 -7.43
CA TYR A 162 -1.75 7.79 -8.74
C TYR A 162 -3.28 7.78 -8.65
N GLY A 163 -3.85 6.86 -7.87
CA GLY A 163 -5.29 6.71 -7.68
C GLY A 163 -5.99 5.80 -8.70
N GLY A 164 -5.22 5.05 -9.50
CA GLY A 164 -5.73 4.06 -10.44
C GLY A 164 -5.90 2.67 -9.81
N PRO A 165 -6.59 1.75 -10.51
CA PRO A 165 -6.81 0.39 -10.04
C PRO A 165 -5.52 -0.45 -10.08
N ALA A 166 -5.35 -1.28 -9.06
CA ALA A 166 -4.25 -2.24 -8.95
C ALA A 166 -4.74 -3.54 -8.30
N MET A 167 -4.22 -4.68 -8.75
CA MET A 167 -4.51 -6.01 -8.18
C MET A 167 -3.20 -6.73 -7.88
N SER A 168 -3.24 -7.69 -6.94
CA SER A 168 -2.15 -8.63 -6.69
C SER A 168 -2.66 -10.05 -6.87
N LEU A 169 -1.90 -10.87 -7.58
CA LEU A 169 -2.19 -12.28 -7.86
C LEU A 169 -1.04 -13.17 -7.40
N PRO A 170 -1.31 -14.40 -6.91
CA PRO A 170 -0.26 -15.36 -6.63
C PRO A 170 0.57 -15.64 -7.90
N ALA A 171 1.89 -15.52 -7.80
CA ALA A 171 2.86 -15.81 -8.85
C ALA A 171 3.80 -16.96 -8.46
N GLY A 172 3.32 -17.85 -7.57
CA GLY A 172 4.06 -19.02 -7.10
C GLY A 172 4.68 -18.84 -5.72
N LEU A 173 5.63 -19.72 -5.40
CA LEU A 173 6.29 -19.77 -4.09
C LEU A 173 7.77 -19.39 -4.17
N SER A 174 8.25 -18.73 -3.13
CA SER A 174 9.66 -18.53 -2.80
C SER A 174 9.85 -18.89 -1.33
N GLU A 175 10.86 -19.71 -1.01
CA GLU A 175 11.08 -20.16 0.38
C GLU A 175 9.84 -20.83 1.01
N GLY A 176 9.01 -21.48 0.19
CA GLY A 176 7.74 -22.08 0.61
C GLY A 176 6.60 -21.09 0.88
N LEU A 177 6.81 -19.78 0.63
CA LEU A 177 5.84 -18.72 0.91
C LEU A 177 5.35 -18.05 -0.39
N PRO A 178 4.08 -17.57 -0.44
CA PRO A 178 3.51 -16.93 -1.61
C PRO A 178 4.27 -15.67 -2.05
N VAL A 179 4.43 -15.53 -3.36
CA VAL A 179 4.88 -14.31 -4.03
C VAL A 179 3.70 -13.72 -4.80
N GLY A 180 3.52 -12.40 -4.75
CA GLY A 180 2.48 -11.71 -5.52
C GLY A 180 3.05 -10.99 -6.74
N LEU A 181 2.39 -11.11 -7.88
CA LEU A 181 2.55 -10.20 -9.02
C LEU A 181 1.45 -9.15 -8.96
N GLN A 182 1.84 -7.88 -9.01
CA GLN A 182 0.94 -6.75 -9.06
C GLN A 182 0.72 -6.32 -10.51
N VAL A 183 -0.54 -6.08 -10.87
CA VAL A 183 -0.93 -5.42 -12.12
C VAL A 183 -1.53 -4.07 -11.76
N MET A 184 -1.20 -3.02 -12.50
CA MET A 184 -1.72 -1.67 -12.34
C MET A 184 -2.26 -1.20 -13.69
N ALA A 185 -3.47 -0.65 -13.71
CA ALA A 185 -4.13 -0.18 -14.92
C ALA A 185 -4.47 1.32 -14.82
N PRO A 186 -4.77 1.99 -15.96
CA PRO A 186 -5.23 3.36 -15.95
C PRO A 186 -6.53 3.53 -15.14
N THR A 187 -6.79 4.76 -14.67
CA THR A 187 -8.03 5.11 -13.98
C THR A 187 -9.27 4.64 -14.75
N MET A 188 -10.18 3.94 -14.05
CA MET A 188 -11.41 3.35 -14.60
C MET A 188 -11.19 2.25 -15.67
N ARG A 189 -10.00 1.63 -15.71
CA ARG A 189 -9.68 0.50 -16.60
C ARG A 189 -9.52 -0.83 -15.87
N ASP A 190 -10.39 -1.07 -14.89
CA ASP A 190 -10.50 -2.34 -14.18
C ASP A 190 -10.75 -3.52 -15.15
N ASP A 191 -11.36 -3.27 -16.31
CA ASP A 191 -11.52 -4.23 -17.39
C ASP A 191 -10.17 -4.81 -17.86
N LEU A 192 -9.17 -3.95 -18.07
CA LEU A 192 -7.82 -4.39 -18.46
C LEU A 192 -7.13 -5.12 -17.33
N LEU A 193 -7.29 -4.62 -16.10
CA LEU A 193 -6.75 -5.22 -14.90
C LEU A 193 -7.21 -6.68 -14.77
N TYR A 194 -8.52 -6.92 -14.84
CA TYR A 194 -9.09 -8.26 -14.76
C TYR A 194 -8.80 -9.12 -15.98
N LEU A 195 -8.70 -8.55 -17.18
CA LEU A 195 -8.34 -9.29 -18.39
C LEU A 195 -6.94 -9.89 -18.27
N VAL A 196 -5.95 -9.06 -17.92
CA VAL A 196 -4.55 -9.50 -17.75
C VAL A 196 -4.44 -10.43 -16.56
N GLY A 197 -5.08 -10.07 -15.44
CA GLY A 197 -5.04 -10.87 -14.23
C GLY A 197 -5.66 -12.26 -14.39
N GLY A 198 -6.83 -12.34 -15.01
CA GLY A 198 -7.53 -13.60 -15.27
C GLY A 198 -6.79 -14.50 -16.26
N ALA A 199 -6.16 -13.92 -17.29
CA ALA A 199 -5.33 -14.69 -18.22
C ALA A 199 -4.11 -15.32 -17.52
N LEU A 200 -3.42 -14.53 -16.69
CA LEU A 200 -2.28 -15.03 -15.91
C LEU A 200 -2.72 -16.09 -14.88
N GLU A 201 -3.80 -15.83 -14.14
CA GLU A 201 -4.35 -16.76 -13.15
C GLU A 201 -4.70 -18.12 -13.78
N ALA A 202 -5.41 -18.12 -14.92
CA ALA A 202 -5.78 -19.34 -15.62
C ALA A 202 -4.54 -20.14 -16.06
N ALA A 203 -3.55 -19.47 -16.66
CA ALA A 203 -2.32 -20.14 -17.11
C ALA A 203 -1.48 -20.69 -15.95
N LEU A 204 -1.44 -19.98 -14.81
CA LEU A 204 -0.75 -20.47 -13.62
C LEU A 204 -1.48 -21.65 -12.99
N HIS A 205 -2.82 -21.63 -12.93
CA HIS A 205 -3.61 -22.77 -12.46
C HIS A 205 -3.38 -24.01 -13.32
N ASP A 206 -3.34 -23.87 -14.65
CA ASP A 206 -3.02 -24.98 -15.55
C ASP A 206 -1.62 -25.55 -15.28
N ARG A 207 -0.62 -24.68 -15.08
CA ARG A 207 0.76 -25.10 -14.75
C ARG A 207 0.86 -25.79 -13.38
N TRP A 208 0.07 -25.36 -12.41
CA TRP A 208 0.11 -25.91 -11.05
C TRP A 208 -0.87 -27.08 -10.82
N GLY A 209 -1.75 -27.36 -11.78
CA GLY A 209 -2.83 -28.34 -11.62
C GLY A 209 -3.96 -27.86 -10.69
N GLY A 210 -4.10 -26.55 -10.49
CA GLY A 210 -5.11 -25.91 -9.66
C GLY A 210 -4.62 -24.66 -8.93
N PRO A 211 -5.49 -24.01 -8.13
CA PRO A 211 -5.11 -22.83 -7.35
C PRO A 211 -4.06 -23.16 -6.28
N LEU A 212 -3.07 -22.29 -6.12
CA LEU A 212 -2.03 -22.44 -5.11
C LEU A 212 -2.62 -22.56 -3.69
N LEU A 213 -3.75 -21.89 -3.43
CA LEU A 213 -4.49 -21.99 -2.16
C LEU A 213 -4.94 -23.42 -1.84
N ALA A 214 -5.19 -24.26 -2.85
CA ALA A 214 -5.56 -25.66 -2.65
C ALA A 214 -4.41 -26.53 -2.15
N SER A 215 -3.16 -26.03 -2.22
CA SER A 215 -1.96 -26.71 -1.71
C SER A 215 -1.57 -26.30 -0.30
N ILE A 216 -2.35 -25.43 0.36
CA ILE A 216 -2.05 -24.95 1.71
C ILE A 216 -2.17 -26.11 2.71
N PRO A 217 -1.13 -26.37 3.54
CA PRO A 217 -1.23 -27.33 4.62
C PRO A 217 -2.34 -26.94 5.60
N VAL A 218 -3.13 -27.92 6.04
CA VAL A 218 -4.07 -27.69 7.15
C VAL A 218 -3.26 -27.31 8.38
N LEU A 219 -3.53 -26.13 8.94
CA LEU A 219 -2.92 -25.71 10.19
C LEU A 219 -3.47 -26.61 11.32
N GLU A 220 -2.58 -27.32 12.01
CA GLU A 220 -2.93 -27.90 13.31
C GLU A 220 -3.17 -26.74 14.28
N VAL A 221 -4.41 -26.61 14.76
CA VAL A 221 -4.84 -25.61 15.74
C VAL A 221 -4.60 -26.13 17.15
#